data_AF-A0A965C1Y5-F1
#
_entry.id   AF-A0A965C1Y5-F1
#
_cell.length_a   1.000
_cell.length_b   1.000
_cell.length_c   1.000
_cell.angle_alpha   90.00
_cell.angle_beta   90.00
_cell.angle_gamma   90.00
#
_symmetry.space_group_name_H-M   'P 1'
#
loop_
_entity.id
_entity.type
_entity.pdbx_description
1 polymer ?
#
loop_
_entity_poly.entity_id
_entity_poly.type
_entity_poly.pdbx_seq_one_letter_code
_entity_poly.pdbx_strand_id
1 'polypeptide(L)'
;MLRNSFKALALAIGLFATAPAHAAGEAIVIPDTKFSFDGVFGTYDRASAQRGFQVYKEVCSACHSLRLLSYRNLRELGLTEAQVEAIAAGYQITDGPNDEGQMFERAGRPADRFRKPFANDAAARAANNGALPPDLSVIAKA
;
A
#
# COMPACT_ATOMS: atom_id res chain seq x y z
N MET A 1 32.46 51.80 -21.69
CA MET A 1 31.37 51.21 -22.50
C MET A 1 31.36 49.69 -22.49
N LEU A 2 32.51 49.00 -22.47
CA LEU A 2 32.62 47.52 -22.49
C LEU A 2 32.02 46.76 -21.27
N ARG A 3 31.99 47.36 -20.08
CA ARG A 3 31.48 46.70 -18.84
C ARG A 3 29.96 46.49 -18.83
N ASN A 4 29.21 47.31 -19.56
CA ASN A 4 27.74 47.16 -19.64
C ASN A 4 27.35 46.11 -20.69
N SER A 5 28.19 45.90 -21.70
CA SER A 5 28.02 44.87 -22.73
C SER A 5 28.15 43.45 -22.18
N PHE A 6 29.04 43.22 -21.20
CA PHE A 6 29.20 41.92 -20.54
C PHE A 6 27.98 41.54 -19.67
N LYS A 7 27.35 42.51 -19.01
CA LYS A 7 26.13 42.27 -18.22
C LYS A 7 24.92 41.94 -19.10
N ALA A 8 24.82 42.58 -20.27
CA ALA A 8 23.78 42.28 -21.26
C ALA A 8 23.94 40.87 -21.85
N LEU A 9 25.18 40.42 -22.09
CA LEU A 9 25.46 39.09 -22.61
C LEU A 9 25.17 37.97 -21.60
N ALA A 10 25.48 38.19 -20.31
CA ALA A 10 25.18 37.22 -19.25
C ALA A 10 23.66 37.04 -19.02
N LEU A 11 22.88 38.11 -19.19
CA LEU A 11 21.42 38.04 -19.11
C LEU A 11 20.79 37.33 -20.32
N ALA A 12 21.39 37.48 -21.51
CA ALA A 12 20.94 36.82 -22.73
C ALA A 12 21.16 35.30 -22.70
N ILE A 13 22.27 34.81 -22.11
CA ILE A 13 22.55 33.37 -22.00
C ILE A 13 21.61 32.67 -21.01
N GLY A 14 21.17 33.35 -19.94
CA GLY A 14 20.22 32.80 -18.97
C GLY A 14 18.81 32.56 -19.54
N LEU A 15 18.41 33.30 -20.59
CA LEU A 15 17.08 33.18 -21.18
C LEU A 15 16.94 31.98 -22.14
N PHE A 16 18.04 31.43 -22.65
CA PHE A 16 18.04 30.27 -23.56
C PHE A 16 18.29 28.92 -22.87
N ALA A 17 18.49 28.91 -21.54
CA ALA A 17 18.67 27.70 -20.75
C ALA A 17 17.35 27.05 -20.30
N THR A 18 16.25 27.26 -21.04
CA THR A 18 15.01 26.51 -20.82
C THR A 18 15.20 25.09 -21.36
N ALA A 19 15.69 24.19 -20.52
CA ALA A 19 15.57 22.75 -20.79
C ALA A 19 14.10 22.43 -21.05
N PRO A 20 13.77 21.55 -22.02
CA PRO A 20 12.39 21.14 -22.25
C PRO A 20 11.84 20.55 -20.94
N ALA A 21 10.72 21.10 -20.47
CA ALA A 21 9.97 20.46 -19.40
C ALA A 21 9.43 19.14 -19.97
N HIS A 22 10.03 18.02 -19.58
CA HIS A 22 9.43 16.72 -19.83
C HIS A 22 8.18 16.61 -18.97
N ALA A 23 7.01 16.74 -19.60
CA ALA A 23 5.78 16.31 -18.98
C ALA A 23 5.92 14.83 -18.64
N ALA A 24 5.47 14.43 -17.45
CA ALA A 24 5.14 13.02 -17.23
C ALA A 24 4.20 12.61 -18.38
N GLY A 25 4.49 11.49 -19.03
CA GLY A 25 3.86 11.11 -20.29
C GLY A 25 2.32 11.16 -20.28
N GLU A 26 1.72 11.09 -21.45
CA GLU A 26 0.28 11.16 -21.62
C GLU A 26 -0.44 10.12 -20.75
N ALA A 27 -1.56 10.52 -20.14
CA ALA A 27 -2.31 9.64 -19.26
C ALA A 27 -2.84 8.44 -20.05
N ILE A 28 -2.53 7.22 -19.57
CA ILE A 28 -3.06 5.99 -20.16
C ILE A 28 -4.55 5.90 -19.83
N VAL A 29 -5.38 5.75 -20.86
CA VAL A 29 -6.80 5.45 -20.67
C VAL A 29 -6.91 4.00 -20.17
N ILE A 30 -7.40 3.83 -18.94
CA ILE A 30 -7.64 2.51 -18.35
C ILE A 30 -8.93 1.93 -18.96
N PRO A 31 -8.93 0.67 -19.44
CA PRO A 31 -10.14 0.03 -19.94
C PRO A 31 -11.24 -0.05 -18.87
N ASP A 32 -12.47 0.29 -19.25
CA ASP A 32 -13.65 0.08 -18.40
C ASP A 32 -13.96 -1.42 -18.32
N THR A 33 -13.60 -2.03 -17.19
CA THR A 33 -13.84 -3.44 -16.90
C THR A 33 -15.18 -3.60 -16.21
N LYS A 34 -16.02 -4.51 -16.70
CA LYS A 34 -17.30 -4.84 -16.05
C LYS A 34 -17.08 -5.80 -14.88
N PHE A 35 -17.41 -5.36 -13.67
CA PHE A 35 -17.31 -6.15 -12.45
C PHE A 35 -18.67 -6.70 -12.01
N SER A 36 -18.65 -7.76 -11.19
CA SER A 36 -19.88 -8.35 -10.62
C SER A 36 -20.64 -7.40 -9.71
N PHE A 37 -19.94 -6.41 -9.14
CA PHE A 37 -20.48 -5.42 -8.22
C PHE A 37 -20.90 -4.11 -8.91
N ASP A 38 -20.88 -4.07 -10.24
CA ASP A 38 -21.35 -2.91 -10.99
C ASP A 38 -22.88 -2.77 -10.90
N GLY A 39 -23.35 -1.52 -10.87
CA GLY A 39 -24.77 -1.18 -10.82
C GLY A 39 -25.38 -1.23 -9.41
N VAL A 40 -26.61 -0.73 -9.28
CA VAL A 40 -27.29 -0.51 -7.99
C VAL A 40 -27.57 -1.80 -7.22
N PHE A 41 -27.67 -2.93 -7.94
CA PHE A 41 -27.92 -4.26 -7.36
C PHE A 41 -26.71 -5.21 -7.49
N GLY A 42 -25.55 -4.68 -7.91
CA GLY A 42 -24.33 -5.46 -8.02
C GLY A 42 -23.84 -5.98 -6.67
N THR A 43 -23.18 -7.13 -6.67
CA THR A 43 -22.57 -7.70 -5.47
C THR A 43 -21.19 -8.26 -5.74
N TYR A 44 -20.37 -8.38 -4.69
CA TYR A 44 -19.04 -8.95 -4.82
C TYR A 44 -19.12 -10.46 -5.05
N ASP A 45 -18.41 -10.95 -6.07
CA ASP A 45 -18.09 -12.37 -6.18
C ASP A 45 -17.14 -12.77 -5.04
N ARG A 46 -17.70 -13.45 -4.04
CA ARG A 46 -16.95 -13.93 -2.87
C ARG A 46 -15.83 -14.91 -3.24
N ALA A 47 -16.01 -15.75 -4.25
CA ALA A 47 -14.97 -16.68 -4.68
C ALA A 47 -13.79 -15.91 -5.30
N SER A 48 -14.08 -14.86 -6.09
CA SER A 48 -13.06 -13.93 -6.58
C SER A 48 -12.36 -13.20 -5.44
N ALA A 49 -13.10 -12.71 -4.45
CA ALA A 49 -12.53 -12.01 -3.31
C ALA A 49 -11.62 -12.90 -2.44
N GLN A 50 -11.97 -14.19 -2.27
CA GLN A 50 -11.11 -15.18 -1.61
C GLN A 50 -9.80 -15.42 -2.36
N ARG A 51 -9.85 -15.55 -3.70
CA ARG A 51 -8.64 -15.64 -4.53
C ARG A 51 -7.82 -14.36 -4.45
N GLY A 52 -8.47 -13.19 -4.45
CA GLY A 52 -7.81 -11.89 -4.27
C GLY A 52 -7.09 -11.79 -2.93
N PHE A 53 -7.70 -12.30 -1.85
CA PHE A 53 -7.02 -12.40 -0.55
C PHE A 53 -5.78 -13.29 -0.60
N GLN A 54 -5.83 -14.43 -1.31
CA GLN A 54 -4.66 -15.29 -1.50
C GLN A 54 -3.52 -14.53 -2.20
N VAL A 55 -3.83 -13.81 -3.28
CA VAL A 55 -2.86 -12.97 -3.99
C VAL A 55 -2.26 -11.90 -3.06
N TYR A 56 -3.09 -11.20 -2.29
CA TYR A 56 -2.59 -10.25 -1.30
C TYR A 56 -1.64 -10.93 -0.30
N LYS A 57 -2.05 -12.08 0.25
CA LYS A 57 -1.28 -12.82 1.25
C LYS A 57 0.07 -13.25 0.70
N GLU A 58 0.12 -13.81 -0.49
CA GLU A 58 1.34 -14.42 -1.06
C GLU A 58 2.27 -13.42 -1.76
N VAL A 59 1.73 -12.30 -2.26
CA VAL A 59 2.49 -11.35 -3.11
C VAL A 59 2.61 -9.98 -2.45
N CYS A 60 1.48 -9.40 -2.06
CA CYS A 60 1.42 -7.99 -1.68
C CYS A 60 1.84 -7.75 -0.22
N SER A 61 1.54 -8.69 0.68
CA SER A 61 1.68 -8.53 2.13
C SER A 61 3.13 -8.35 2.60
N ALA A 62 4.11 -8.68 1.75
CA ALA A 62 5.52 -8.45 2.01
C ALA A 62 5.91 -6.96 1.94
N CYS A 63 5.17 -6.14 1.19
CA CYS A 63 5.48 -4.72 1.01
C CYS A 63 4.34 -3.79 1.45
N HIS A 64 3.09 -4.21 1.27
CA HIS A 64 1.91 -3.39 1.52
C HIS A 64 1.19 -3.80 2.80
N SER A 65 0.73 -2.81 3.56
CA SER A 65 -0.11 -3.05 4.74
C SER A 65 -1.61 -3.03 4.41
N LEU A 66 -2.39 -3.65 5.31
CA LEU A 66 -3.85 -3.51 5.42
C LEU A 66 -4.24 -3.05 6.83
N ARG A 67 -3.68 -1.92 7.27
CA ARG A 67 -3.70 -1.50 8.69
C ARG A 67 -5.10 -1.24 9.25
N LEU A 68 -6.10 -0.97 8.39
CA LEU A 68 -7.47 -0.69 8.83
C LEU A 68 -8.33 -1.97 8.94
N LEU A 69 -7.79 -3.13 8.56
CA LEU A 69 -8.47 -4.42 8.62
C LEU A 69 -7.89 -5.32 9.72
N SER A 70 -8.77 -6.14 10.30
CA SER A 70 -8.41 -7.25 11.20
C SER A 70 -8.65 -8.58 10.52
N TYR A 71 -8.00 -9.66 10.96
CA TYR A 71 -8.21 -11.00 10.38
C TYR A 71 -9.69 -11.43 10.41
N ARG A 72 -10.46 -11.04 11.43
CA ARG A 72 -11.91 -11.28 11.52
C ARG A 72 -12.71 -10.75 10.34
N ASN A 73 -12.23 -9.71 9.65
CA ASN A 73 -12.89 -9.18 8.45
C ASN A 73 -12.87 -10.18 7.29
N LEU A 74 -12.01 -11.19 7.30
CA LEU A 74 -12.00 -12.25 6.29
C LEU A 74 -13.32 -13.07 6.27
N ARG A 75 -14.10 -13.04 7.35
CA ARG A 75 -15.45 -13.62 7.36
C ARG A 75 -16.39 -12.95 6.35
N GLU A 76 -16.15 -11.68 6.02
CA GLU A 76 -16.94 -10.95 5.01
C GLU A 76 -16.72 -11.52 3.60
N LEU A 77 -15.59 -12.20 3.37
CA LEU A 77 -15.30 -12.94 2.15
C LEU A 77 -15.96 -14.34 2.11
N GLY A 78 -16.68 -14.72 3.18
CA GLY A 78 -17.30 -16.04 3.32
C GLY A 78 -16.41 -17.12 3.90
N LEU A 79 -15.27 -16.78 4.52
CA LEU A 79 -14.45 -17.75 5.26
C LEU A 79 -15.13 -18.15 6.58
N THR A 80 -14.96 -19.41 6.97
CA THR A 80 -15.41 -19.91 8.26
C THR A 80 -14.54 -19.37 9.39
N GLU A 81 -15.06 -19.37 10.62
CA GLU A 81 -14.31 -18.94 11.80
C GLU A 81 -13.01 -19.75 11.98
N ALA A 82 -13.08 -21.08 11.81
CA ALA A 82 -11.91 -21.95 11.86
C ALA A 82 -10.86 -21.61 10.78
N GLN A 83 -11.28 -21.26 9.56
CA GLN A 83 -10.36 -20.82 8.51
C GLN A 83 -9.68 -19.49 8.88
N VAL A 84 -10.44 -18.53 9.40
CA VAL A 84 -9.89 -17.23 9.82
C VAL A 84 -8.92 -17.40 10.98
N GLU A 85 -9.24 -18.24 11.97
CA GLU A 85 -8.36 -18.56 13.08
C GLU A 85 -7.06 -19.21 12.60
N ALA A 86 -7.15 -20.22 11.72
CA ALA A 86 -5.98 -20.86 11.13
C ALA A 86 -5.09 -19.88 10.34
N ILE A 87 -5.70 -18.94 9.60
CA ILE A 87 -4.97 -17.89 8.87
C ILE A 87 -4.26 -16.95 9.84
N ALA A 88 -4.96 -16.46 10.88
CA ALA A 88 -4.39 -15.54 11.85
C ALA A 88 -3.25 -16.20 12.65
N ALA A 89 -3.42 -17.45 13.06
CA ALA A 89 -2.43 -18.21 13.81
C ALA A 89 -1.14 -18.48 13.03
N GLY A 90 -1.17 -18.37 11.70
CA GLY A 90 0.01 -18.46 10.84
C GLY A 90 1.00 -17.29 10.97
N TYR A 91 0.66 -16.25 11.73
CA TYR A 91 1.51 -15.08 11.94
C TYR A 91 1.88 -14.94 13.42
N GLN A 92 3.12 -14.51 13.67
CA GLN A 92 3.56 -14.07 14.99
C GLN A 92 3.27 -12.58 15.17
N ILE A 93 2.67 -12.26 16.30
CA ILE A 93 2.24 -10.93 16.71
C ILE A 93 2.88 -10.60 18.06
N THR A 94 3.57 -9.47 18.12
CA THR A 94 4.09 -8.90 19.36
C THR A 94 2.92 -8.43 20.24
N ASP A 95 2.90 -8.86 21.50
CA ASP A 95 1.91 -8.52 22.51
C ASP A 95 2.58 -8.26 23.88
N GLY A 96 1.81 -7.78 24.85
CA GLY A 96 2.26 -7.50 26.20
C GLY A 96 2.11 -6.03 26.61
N PRO A 97 2.78 -5.62 27.70
CA PRO A 97 3.74 -6.40 28.48
C PRO A 97 3.10 -7.53 29.30
N ASN A 98 3.90 -8.55 29.64
CA ASN A 98 3.54 -9.60 30.60
C ASN A 98 3.77 -9.14 32.06
N ASP A 99 3.60 -10.05 33.02
CA ASP A 99 3.73 -9.76 34.46
C ASP A 99 5.16 -9.34 34.87
N GLU A 100 6.18 -9.69 34.08
CA GLU A 100 7.55 -9.21 34.26
C GLU A 100 7.86 -7.90 33.51
N GLY A 101 6.87 -7.28 32.88
CA GLY A 101 7.04 -6.04 32.10
C GLY A 101 7.66 -6.26 30.71
N GLN A 102 7.71 -7.50 30.22
CA GLN A 102 8.36 -7.87 28.95
C GLN A 102 7.33 -8.04 27.83
N MET A 103 7.68 -7.58 26.62
CA MET A 103 6.92 -7.88 25.40
C MET A 103 7.23 -9.31 24.94
N PHE A 104 6.25 -9.99 24.38
CA PHE A 104 6.38 -11.37 23.89
C PHE A 104 5.73 -11.54 22.52
N GLU A 105 6.07 -12.62 21.82
CA GLU A 105 5.43 -13.01 20.55
C GLU A 105 4.39 -14.10 20.80
N ARG A 106 3.26 -14.02 20.11
CA ARG A 106 2.24 -15.06 20.11
C ARG A 106 1.64 -15.26 18.72
N ALA A 107 1.01 -16.42 18.54
CA ALA A 107 0.16 -16.65 17.38
C ALA A 107 -0.94 -15.57 17.28
N GLY A 108 -1.21 -15.14 16.06
CA GLY A 108 -2.27 -14.18 15.76
C GLY A 108 -3.66 -14.76 16.05
N ARG A 109 -4.57 -13.87 16.40
CA ARG A 109 -5.98 -14.14 16.69
C ARG A 109 -6.86 -13.36 15.71
N PRO A 110 -8.12 -13.76 15.48
CA PRO A 110 -9.03 -13.03 14.58
C PRO A 110 -9.18 -11.53 14.89
N ALA A 111 -9.04 -11.12 16.15
CA ALA A 111 -9.14 -9.71 16.55
C ALA A 111 -7.94 -8.86 16.09
N ASP A 112 -6.77 -9.46 15.90
CA ASP A 112 -5.55 -8.75 15.56
C ASP A 112 -5.68 -8.09 14.18
N ARG A 113 -4.99 -6.95 14.03
CA ARG A 113 -4.81 -6.30 12.74
C ARG A 113 -3.92 -7.15 11.84
N PHE A 114 -4.04 -6.98 10.52
CA PHE A 114 -3.09 -7.56 9.60
C PHE A 114 -1.66 -7.13 9.95
N ARG A 115 -0.73 -8.09 10.02
CA ARG A 115 0.66 -7.83 10.35
C ARG A 115 1.24 -6.82 9.34
N LYS A 116 1.88 -5.77 9.84
CA LYS A 116 2.56 -4.79 8.99
C LYS A 116 3.87 -5.39 8.44
N PRO A 117 4.22 -5.15 7.17
CA PRO A 117 5.50 -5.60 6.62
C PRO A 117 6.71 -4.88 7.23
N PHE A 118 6.52 -3.62 7.64
CA PHE A 118 7.56 -2.77 8.20
C PHE A 118 7.10 -2.13 9.52
N ALA A 119 8.07 -1.83 10.40
CA ALA A 119 7.81 -1.20 11.69
C ALA A 119 7.30 0.25 11.55
N ASN A 120 7.78 0.98 10.53
CA ASN A 120 7.45 2.37 10.25
C ASN A 120 7.78 2.74 8.78
N ASP A 121 7.40 3.94 8.38
CA ASP A 121 7.59 4.44 7.00
C ASP A 121 9.07 4.57 6.62
N ALA A 122 9.96 4.90 7.56
CA ALA A 122 11.39 5.01 7.28
C ALA A 122 11.99 3.64 6.92
N ALA A 123 11.63 2.60 7.66
CA ALA A 123 12.02 1.22 7.35
C ALA A 123 11.44 0.76 6.00
N ALA A 124 10.18 1.11 5.71
CA ALA A 124 9.56 0.80 4.42
C ALA A 124 10.29 1.46 3.25
N ARG A 125 10.64 2.75 3.38
CA ARG A 125 11.41 3.48 2.36
C ARG A 125 12.81 2.92 2.18
N ALA A 126 13.50 2.60 3.27
CA ALA A 126 14.83 2.01 3.23
C ALA A 126 14.83 0.68 2.44
N ALA A 127 13.80 -0.15 2.63
CA ALA A 127 13.65 -1.42 1.91
C ALA A 127 13.20 -1.28 0.44
N ASN A 128 12.68 -0.11 0.04
CA ASN A 128 12.07 0.12 -1.27
C ASN A 128 12.72 1.29 -2.04
N ASN A 129 14.04 1.46 -1.93
CA ASN A 129 14.81 2.49 -2.65
C ASN A 129 14.26 3.92 -2.48
N GLY A 130 13.79 4.25 -1.28
CA GLY A 130 13.23 5.55 -0.93
C GLY A 130 11.71 5.69 -1.17
N ALA A 131 11.10 4.80 -1.94
CA ALA A 131 9.66 4.79 -2.17
C ALA A 131 8.91 4.20 -0.97
N LEU A 132 7.73 4.75 -0.65
CA LEU A 132 6.87 4.21 0.41
C LEU A 132 5.73 3.41 -0.24
N PRO A 133 5.65 2.09 -0.06
CA PRO A 133 4.50 1.31 -0.49
C PRO A 133 3.22 1.83 0.20
N PRO A 134 2.17 2.22 -0.55
CA PRO A 134 0.93 2.70 0.05
C PRO A 134 0.20 1.57 0.80
N ASP A 135 -0.52 1.94 1.85
CA ASP A 135 -1.47 1.03 2.51
C ASP A 135 -2.64 0.72 1.57
N LEU A 136 -3.02 -0.55 1.49
CA LEU A 136 -4.05 -1.02 0.54
C LEU A 136 -5.46 -1.04 1.12
N SER A 137 -5.67 -0.62 2.38
CA SER A 137 -6.98 -0.78 3.04
C SER A 137 -8.11 -0.04 2.32
N VAL A 138 -7.79 1.06 1.63
CA VAL A 138 -8.75 1.92 0.91
C VAL A 138 -8.25 2.35 -0.48
N ILE A 139 -7.24 1.67 -1.04
CA ILE A 139 -6.54 2.13 -2.26
C ILE A 139 -7.47 2.28 -3.49
N ALA A 140 -8.53 1.47 -3.57
CA ALA A 140 -9.51 1.55 -4.64
C ALA A 140 -10.43 2.80 -4.56
N LYS A 141 -10.31 3.61 -3.50
CA LYS A 141 -11.10 4.83 -3.24
C LYS A 141 -10.21 6.03 -2.89
N ALA A 142 -8.89 5.88 -2.98
CA ALA A 142 -7.91 6.84 -2.49
C ALA A 142 -7.75 8.06 -3.40
#